data_AF-A0A8H5G030-F1
#
_entry.id   AF-A0A8H5G030-F1
#
_cell.length_a   1.000
_cell.length_b   1.000
_cell.length_c   1.000
_cell.angle_alpha   90.00
_cell.angle_beta   90.00
_cell.angle_gamma   90.00
#
_symmetry.space_group_name_H-M   'P 1'
#
loop_
_entity.id
_entity.type
_entity.pdbx_description
1 polymer ?
#
loop_
_entity_poly.entity_id
_entity_poly.type
_entity_poly.pdbx_seq_one_letter_code
_entity_poly.pdbx_strand_id
1 'polypeptide(L)'
;MATMTMTMNQEHDMNAQLCDLLKTLSIGRCSDNGVESSIYIPGESVKPRDVQVPVQDVSMDMEGGNHTSDGTSQCSRNDNDNTYTSPHPPHPPTEPQSPQFYGCAYLQAIQSQMDAYQTTGGDYLEAIFTHREILCSFPPAHRECARAFTDIAFALERRAWRADREADTEAVVAFRHEAWMIANTLCPQTQDLSHVADNRRPHVSFEGPPPACIMPPMM
;
A
#
# COMPACT_ATOMS: atom_id res chain seq x y z
N MET A 1 -27.08 -52.76 -35.04
CA MET A 1 -26.52 -52.36 -33.73
C MET A 1 -25.15 -51.76 -33.98
N ALA A 2 -25.03 -50.44 -34.00
CA ALA A 2 -23.76 -49.74 -34.12
C ALA A 2 -23.93 -48.39 -33.43
N THR A 3 -23.58 -48.32 -32.15
CA THR A 3 -23.50 -47.07 -31.40
C THR A 3 -22.33 -47.12 -30.45
N MET A 4 -21.60 -46.00 -30.46
CA MET A 4 -20.78 -45.43 -29.37
C MET A 4 -19.37 -45.98 -29.15
N THR A 5 -18.40 -45.32 -29.79
CA THR A 5 -17.07 -45.01 -29.20
C THR A 5 -16.47 -43.78 -29.91
N MET A 6 -16.86 -42.55 -29.55
CA MET A 6 -16.22 -41.32 -30.06
C MET A 6 -16.20 -40.18 -29.02
N THR A 7 -15.81 -40.46 -27.78
CA THR A 7 -15.72 -39.42 -26.74
C THR A 7 -14.38 -39.35 -25.99
N MET A 8 -13.42 -40.25 -26.23
CA MET A 8 -12.18 -40.29 -25.42
C MET A 8 -10.97 -39.54 -26.00
N ASN A 9 -11.08 -38.93 -27.19
CA ASN A 9 -9.96 -38.19 -27.79
C ASN A 9 -10.02 -36.67 -27.57
N GLN A 10 -11.13 -36.13 -27.07
CA GLN A 10 -11.32 -34.68 -26.99
C GLN A 10 -10.79 -34.07 -25.68
N GLU A 11 -10.72 -34.85 -24.60
CA GLU A 11 -10.20 -34.35 -23.31
C GLU A 11 -8.67 -34.25 -23.27
N HIS A 12 -7.97 -35.06 -24.07
CA HIS A 12 -6.50 -35.03 -24.11
C HIS A 12 -5.94 -33.80 -24.82
N ASP A 13 -6.67 -33.25 -25.79
CA ASP A 13 -6.25 -32.07 -26.57
C ASP A 13 -6.36 -30.79 -25.73
N MET A 14 -7.42 -30.67 -24.90
CA MET A 14 -7.58 -29.51 -24.02
C MET A 14 -6.48 -29.41 -22.95
N ASN A 15 -6.02 -30.55 -22.41
CA ASN A 15 -4.92 -30.55 -21.44
C ASN A 15 -3.58 -30.15 -22.07
N ALA A 16 -3.32 -30.56 -23.31
CA ALA A 16 -2.12 -30.13 -24.04
C ALA A 16 -2.14 -28.62 -24.30
N GLN A 17 -3.29 -28.08 -24.70
CA GLN A 17 -3.48 -26.64 -24.93
C GLN A 17 -3.35 -25.83 -23.62
N LEU A 18 -3.85 -26.35 -22.50
CA LEU A 18 -3.68 -25.71 -21.19
C LEU A 18 -2.22 -25.66 -20.75
N CYS A 19 -1.47 -26.76 -20.94
CA CYS A 19 -0.04 -26.81 -20.62
C CYS A 19 0.77 -25.84 -21.48
N ASP A 20 0.46 -25.68 -22.76
CA ASP A 20 1.15 -24.73 -23.64
C ASP A 20 0.78 -23.28 -23.29
N LEU A 21 -0.48 -23.01 -22.94
CA LEU A 21 -0.90 -21.69 -22.47
C LEU A 21 -0.17 -21.29 -21.17
N LEU A 22 -0.08 -22.20 -20.19
CA LEU A 22 0.64 -21.97 -18.93
C LEU A 22 2.14 -21.77 -19.14
N LYS A 23 2.76 -22.45 -20.13
CA LYS A 23 4.16 -22.22 -20.50
C LYS A 23 4.36 -20.83 -21.11
N THR A 24 3.45 -20.37 -21.98
CA THR A 24 3.53 -19.03 -22.58
C THR A 24 3.27 -17.90 -21.58
N LEU A 25 2.46 -18.15 -20.54
CA LEU A 25 2.16 -17.21 -19.47
C LEU A 25 3.13 -17.28 -18.30
N SER A 26 4.17 -18.12 -18.38
CA SER A 26 5.29 -18.10 -17.45
C SER A 26 6.11 -16.82 -17.69
N ILE A 27 5.59 -15.69 -17.19
CA ILE A 27 6.31 -14.43 -17.05
C ILE A 27 7.59 -14.76 -16.29
N GLY A 28 8.72 -14.70 -16.99
CA GLY A 28 10.02 -14.95 -16.41
C GLY A 28 10.18 -14.12 -15.16
N ARG A 29 10.16 -14.78 -13.99
CA ARG A 29 10.76 -14.22 -12.79
C ARG A 29 12.23 -14.04 -13.15
N CYS A 30 12.63 -12.81 -13.43
CA CYS A 30 14.03 -12.40 -13.39
C CYS A 30 14.51 -12.63 -11.95
N SER A 31 14.91 -13.88 -11.68
CA SER A 31 15.71 -14.24 -10.52
C SER A 31 17.12 -13.80 -10.84
N ASP A 32 17.46 -12.57 -10.49
CA ASP A 32 18.85 -12.16 -10.37
C ASP A 32 19.29 -12.42 -8.92
N ASN A 33 19.96 -13.56 -8.77
CA ASN A 33 21.05 -13.87 -7.86
C ASN A 33 21.09 -13.21 -6.46
N GLY A 34 20.91 -14.08 -5.44
CA GLY A 34 21.98 -14.26 -4.45
C GLY A 34 21.87 -13.50 -3.14
N VAL A 35 21.02 -13.97 -2.23
CA VAL A 35 21.36 -14.09 -0.80
C VAL A 35 20.59 -15.28 -0.22
N GLU A 36 21.31 -16.37 0.04
CA GLU A 36 20.80 -17.48 0.86
C GLU A 36 20.42 -16.93 2.24
N SER A 37 19.13 -16.91 2.53
CA SER A 37 18.64 -16.85 3.91
C SER A 37 17.93 -18.16 4.20
N SER A 38 18.74 -19.14 4.58
CA SER A 38 18.31 -20.43 5.12
C SER A 38 17.63 -20.21 6.47
N ILE A 39 16.31 -20.03 6.47
CA ILE A 39 15.50 -20.20 7.68
C ILE A 39 15.07 -21.66 7.74
N TYR A 40 15.89 -22.44 8.43
CA TYR A 40 15.54 -23.76 8.94
C TYR A 40 14.42 -23.58 9.98
N ILE A 41 13.22 -24.07 9.70
CA ILE A 41 12.16 -24.22 10.71
C ILE A 41 12.26 -25.66 11.23
N PRO A 42 12.71 -25.88 12.47
CA PRO A 42 12.60 -27.19 13.09
C PRO A 42 11.12 -27.49 13.35
N GLY A 43 10.65 -28.62 12.82
CA GLY A 43 9.36 -29.18 13.20
C GLY A 43 9.39 -29.63 14.66
N GLU A 44 8.87 -28.81 15.57
CA GLU A 44 8.53 -29.25 16.91
C GLU A 44 7.09 -29.78 16.93
N SER A 45 6.99 -31.09 17.10
CA SER A 45 5.76 -31.81 17.44
C SER A 45 5.28 -31.37 18.82
N VAL A 46 4.44 -30.34 18.89
CA VAL A 46 3.79 -29.90 20.12
C VAL A 46 2.72 -30.93 20.51
N LYS A 47 3.01 -31.70 21.56
CA LYS A 47 2.02 -32.50 22.30
C LYS A 47 0.93 -31.56 22.86
N PRO A 48 -0.36 -31.92 22.77
CA PRO A 48 -1.40 -31.19 23.48
C PRO A 48 -1.19 -31.40 24.99
N ARG A 49 -0.94 -30.31 25.72
CA ARG A 49 -1.08 -30.28 27.17
C ARG A 49 -2.51 -29.86 27.47
N ASP A 50 -3.25 -30.73 28.13
CA ASP A 50 -4.49 -30.39 28.82
C ASP A 50 -4.20 -29.32 29.87
N VAL A 51 -4.45 -28.06 29.51
CA VAL A 51 -4.51 -26.96 30.48
C VAL A 51 -5.96 -26.89 30.94
N GLN A 52 -6.23 -27.48 32.11
CA GLN A 52 -7.42 -27.16 32.88
C GLN A 52 -7.33 -25.68 33.29
N VAL A 53 -8.11 -24.83 32.62
CA VAL A 53 -8.33 -23.45 33.05
C VAL A 53 -9.40 -23.50 34.15
N PRO A 54 -9.10 -23.07 35.39
CA PRO A 54 -10.14 -22.88 36.39
C PRO A 54 -10.97 -21.66 35.98
N VAL A 55 -12.24 -21.91 35.63
CA VAL A 55 -13.26 -20.88 35.47
C VAL A 55 -13.52 -20.28 36.85
N GLN A 56 -12.93 -19.12 37.12
CA GLN A 56 -13.37 -18.26 38.21
C GLN A 56 -14.39 -17.29 37.63
N ASP A 57 -15.64 -17.55 37.98
CA ASP A 57 -16.79 -16.68 37.78
C ASP A 57 -16.61 -15.47 38.71
N VAL A 58 -16.10 -14.36 38.17
CA VAL A 58 -15.99 -13.10 38.90
C VAL A 58 -17.23 -12.28 38.56
N SER A 59 -18.21 -12.33 39.47
CA SER A 59 -19.34 -11.40 39.49
C SER A 59 -18.82 -9.97 39.47
N MET A 60 -19.22 -9.19 38.46
CA MET A 60 -19.04 -7.75 38.47
C MET A 60 -20.22 -7.13 39.21
N ASP A 61 -20.01 -6.80 40.48
CA ASP A 61 -20.92 -5.98 41.27
C ASP A 61 -21.01 -4.59 40.63
N MET A 62 -22.23 -4.21 40.23
CA MET A 62 -22.56 -2.85 39.84
C MET A 62 -22.61 -1.97 41.09
N GLU A 63 -21.56 -1.18 41.32
CA GLU A 63 -21.59 -0.10 42.31
C GLU A 63 -21.53 1.27 41.61
N GLY A 64 -22.53 2.08 41.94
CA GLY A 64 -22.86 3.31 41.25
C GLY A 64 -21.83 4.41 41.46
N GLY A 65 -21.33 4.95 40.35
CA GLY A 65 -20.60 6.21 40.30
C GLY A 65 -21.44 7.27 39.58
N ASN A 66 -22.16 8.07 40.35
CA ASN A 66 -22.81 9.28 39.88
C ASN A 66 -21.74 10.36 39.62
N HIS A 67 -21.31 10.54 38.36
CA HIS A 67 -20.47 11.67 37.95
C HIS A 67 -21.31 12.62 37.10
N THR A 68 -21.95 13.57 37.78
CA THR A 68 -22.46 14.80 37.18
C THR A 68 -21.27 15.66 36.78
N SER A 69 -20.95 15.69 35.49
CA SER A 69 -19.99 16.64 34.93
C SER A 69 -20.75 17.86 34.40
N ASP A 70 -20.64 18.97 35.15
CA ASP A 70 -21.07 20.29 34.72
C ASP A 70 -20.21 20.78 33.56
N GLY A 71 -20.77 20.72 32.35
CA GLY A 71 -20.18 21.21 31.11
C GLY A 71 -20.91 22.44 30.58
N THR A 72 -21.12 23.49 31.38
CA THR A 72 -21.60 24.78 30.86
C THR A 72 -20.45 25.52 30.19
N SER A 73 -20.12 25.14 28.95
CA SER A 73 -19.27 25.94 28.08
C SER A 73 -20.12 27.05 27.48
N GLN A 74 -19.92 28.27 27.96
CA GLN A 74 -20.58 29.47 27.44
C GLN A 74 -19.96 29.83 26.08
N CYS A 75 -20.80 29.85 25.05
CA CYS A 75 -20.49 30.45 23.77
C CYS A 75 -20.57 31.99 23.91
N SER A 76 -19.42 32.64 24.05
CA SER A 76 -19.34 34.09 23.89
C SER A 76 -19.54 34.44 22.41
N ARG A 77 -20.76 34.89 22.09
CA ARG A 77 -21.03 35.74 20.93
C ARG A 77 -20.30 37.06 21.15
N ASN A 78 -19.27 37.30 20.35
CA ASN A 78 -18.81 38.67 20.09
C ASN A 78 -19.33 39.07 18.71
N ASP A 79 -20.52 39.66 18.72
CA ASP A 79 -20.95 40.60 17.69
C ASP A 79 -20.01 41.81 17.78
N ASN A 80 -19.13 41.99 16.79
CA ASN A 80 -18.51 43.27 16.53
C ASN A 80 -18.79 43.64 15.08
N ASP A 81 -19.92 44.32 14.94
CA ASP A 81 -20.19 45.32 13.92
C ASP A 81 -19.11 46.41 13.98
N ASN A 82 -18.43 46.71 12.87
CA ASN A 82 -18.45 48.02 12.21
C ASN A 82 -17.24 48.19 11.24
N THR A 83 -17.56 48.21 9.95
CA THR A 83 -17.13 49.16 8.90
C THR A 83 -15.66 49.57 8.76
N TYR A 84 -15.00 49.10 7.69
CA TYR A 84 -14.21 49.99 6.83
C TYR A 84 -14.24 49.55 5.36
N THR A 85 -14.77 50.43 4.54
CA THR A 85 -14.94 50.35 3.09
C THR A 85 -13.59 50.40 2.37
N SER A 86 -13.32 49.45 1.47
CA SER A 86 -12.47 49.70 0.30
C SER A 86 -12.86 48.77 -0.86
N PRO A 87 -12.93 49.27 -2.11
CA PRO A 87 -13.56 48.57 -3.22
C PRO A 87 -12.58 47.60 -3.88
N HIS A 88 -12.69 46.31 -3.55
CA HIS A 88 -12.08 45.25 -4.34
C HIS A 88 -12.99 44.89 -5.53
N PRO A 89 -12.41 44.63 -6.72
CA PRO A 89 -13.18 44.24 -7.90
C PRO A 89 -13.94 42.92 -7.64
N PRO A 90 -15.10 42.71 -8.30
CA PRO A 90 -15.96 41.57 -8.05
C PRO A 90 -15.21 40.28 -8.41
N HIS A 91 -14.81 39.52 -7.40
CA HIS A 91 -14.46 38.13 -7.58
C HIS A 91 -15.70 37.40 -8.13
N PRO A 92 -15.57 36.56 -9.18
CA PRO A 92 -16.67 35.72 -9.61
C PRO A 92 -17.10 34.79 -8.45
N PRO A 93 -18.37 34.35 -8.41
CA PRO A 93 -18.85 33.47 -7.36
C PRO A 93 -17.93 32.25 -7.31
N THR A 94 -17.36 31.98 -6.15
CA THR A 94 -16.68 30.71 -5.85
C THR A 94 -17.72 29.61 -6.09
N GLU A 95 -17.65 28.96 -7.25
CA GLU A 95 -18.39 27.74 -7.51
C GLU A 95 -18.08 26.75 -6.39
N PRO A 96 -19.05 25.93 -5.96
CA PRO A 96 -18.78 24.86 -5.00
C PRO A 96 -17.68 23.99 -5.60
N GLN A 97 -16.47 24.09 -5.06
CA GLN A 97 -15.34 23.31 -5.50
C GLN A 97 -15.76 21.85 -5.40
N SER A 98 -15.96 21.21 -6.56
CA SER A 98 -16.18 19.77 -6.61
C SER A 98 -15.07 19.10 -5.79
N PRO A 99 -15.39 18.14 -4.92
CA PRO A 99 -14.41 17.51 -4.05
C PRO A 99 -13.20 17.07 -4.89
N GLN A 100 -12.04 17.63 -4.58
CA GLN A 100 -10.81 17.30 -5.29
C GLN A 100 -10.40 15.90 -4.88
N PHE A 101 -10.60 14.95 -5.79
CA PHE A 101 -10.22 13.56 -5.64
C PHE A 101 -8.83 13.34 -6.27
N TYR A 102 -7.97 12.61 -5.56
CA TYR A 102 -6.60 12.31 -6.00
C TYR A 102 -6.50 10.90 -6.58
N GLY A 103 -5.40 10.61 -7.27
CA GLY A 103 -5.12 9.29 -7.82
C GLY A 103 -5.68 9.08 -9.23
N CYS A 104 -5.62 7.84 -9.72
CA CYS A 104 -6.11 7.50 -11.05
C CYS A 104 -7.64 7.59 -11.13
N ALA A 105 -8.17 7.71 -12.35
CA ALA A 105 -9.61 7.85 -12.60
C ALA A 105 -10.45 6.75 -11.92
N TYR A 106 -9.89 5.54 -11.80
CA TYR A 106 -10.52 4.45 -11.08
C TYR A 106 -10.71 4.78 -9.59
N LEU A 107 -9.65 5.21 -8.88
CA LEU A 107 -9.75 5.57 -7.47
C LEU A 107 -10.62 6.80 -7.23
N GLN A 108 -10.61 7.77 -8.14
CA GLN A 108 -11.52 8.92 -8.06
C GLN A 108 -12.99 8.47 -8.15
N ALA A 109 -13.29 7.48 -8.98
CA ALA A 109 -14.62 6.89 -9.06
C ALA A 109 -15.01 6.20 -7.73
N ILE A 110 -14.09 5.42 -7.13
CA ILE A 110 -14.31 4.83 -5.80
C ILE A 110 -14.58 5.90 -4.75
N GLN A 111 -13.76 6.96 -4.71
CA GLN A 111 -13.91 8.07 -3.77
C GLN A 111 -15.28 8.77 -3.89
N SER A 112 -15.80 8.93 -5.11
CA SER A 112 -17.11 9.53 -5.35
C SER A 112 -18.29 8.67 -4.87
N GLN A 113 -18.10 7.35 -4.78
CA GLN A 113 -19.16 6.39 -4.46
C GLN A 113 -19.05 5.82 -3.05
N MET A 114 -18.10 6.32 -2.24
CA MET A 114 -17.78 5.72 -0.94
C MET A 114 -19.00 5.52 -0.05
N ASP A 115 -19.97 6.44 -0.06
CA ASP A 115 -21.17 6.32 0.76
C ASP A 115 -22.06 5.13 0.39
N ALA A 116 -22.03 4.69 -0.86
CA ALA A 116 -22.83 3.57 -1.39
C ALA A 116 -22.10 2.21 -1.31
N TYR A 117 -20.79 2.20 -1.08
CA TYR A 117 -19.99 0.97 -0.99
C TYR A 117 -20.28 0.21 0.30
N GLN A 118 -20.50 -1.10 0.18
CA GLN A 118 -20.65 -2.00 1.32
C GLN A 118 -19.29 -2.53 1.74
N THR A 119 -18.97 -2.50 3.03
CA THR A 119 -17.69 -3.04 3.50
C THR A 119 -17.68 -4.56 3.63
N THR A 120 -18.84 -5.18 3.82
CA THR A 120 -18.99 -6.63 3.98
C THR A 120 -19.10 -7.41 2.66
N GLY A 121 -19.29 -6.73 1.54
CA GLY A 121 -19.42 -7.34 0.20
C GLY A 121 -18.11 -7.70 -0.47
N GLY A 122 -16.97 -7.26 0.07
CA GLY A 122 -15.67 -7.42 -0.56
C GLY A 122 -15.37 -6.38 -1.65
N ASP A 123 -16.27 -5.43 -1.90
CA ASP A 123 -16.13 -4.38 -2.93
C ASP A 123 -14.81 -3.60 -2.81
N TYR A 124 -14.33 -3.36 -1.59
CA TYR A 124 -13.05 -2.69 -1.35
C TYR A 124 -11.83 -3.58 -1.68
N LEU A 125 -11.93 -4.89 -1.50
CA LEU A 125 -10.87 -5.82 -1.89
C LEU A 125 -10.79 -5.95 -3.41
N GLU A 126 -11.95 -6.04 -4.06
CA GLU A 126 -12.03 -5.98 -5.53
C GLU A 126 -11.39 -4.68 -6.03
N ALA A 127 -11.69 -3.54 -5.40
CA ALA A 127 -11.08 -2.27 -5.75
C ALA A 127 -9.55 -2.25 -5.64
N ILE A 128 -9.00 -2.89 -4.59
CA ILE A 128 -7.56 -3.04 -4.45
C ILE A 128 -6.97 -3.90 -5.57
N PHE A 129 -7.57 -5.06 -5.86
CA PHE A 129 -7.07 -5.96 -6.91
C PHE A 129 -7.16 -5.33 -8.30
N THR A 130 -8.29 -4.73 -8.65
CA THR A 130 -8.46 -4.00 -9.91
C THR A 130 -7.47 -2.86 -10.02
N HIS A 131 -7.25 -2.07 -8.95
CA HIS A 131 -6.22 -1.05 -8.97
C HIS A 131 -4.82 -1.62 -9.25
N ARG A 132 -4.45 -2.76 -8.64
CA ARG A 132 -3.14 -3.40 -8.86
C ARG A 132 -2.97 -3.83 -10.32
N GLU A 133 -4.00 -4.39 -10.95
CA GLU A 133 -3.95 -4.78 -12.37
C GLU A 133 -3.74 -3.57 -13.30
N ILE A 134 -4.48 -2.49 -13.05
CA ILE A 134 -4.36 -1.24 -13.81
C ILE A 134 -2.97 -0.59 -13.57
N LEU A 135 -2.49 -0.62 -12.32
CA LEU A 135 -1.17 -0.13 -11.94
C LEU A 135 -0.07 -0.88 -12.70
N CYS A 136 -0.12 -2.22 -12.75
CA CYS A 136 0.84 -3.03 -13.50
C CYS A 136 0.84 -2.71 -15.00
N SER A 137 -0.31 -2.34 -15.55
CA SER A 137 -0.45 -2.00 -16.97
C SER A 137 0.19 -0.65 -17.31
N PHE A 138 0.07 0.35 -16.43
CA PHE A 138 0.65 1.68 -16.66
C PHE A 138 1.07 2.41 -15.37
N PRO A 139 2.22 2.06 -14.77
CA PRO A 139 2.69 2.64 -13.51
C PRO A 139 2.80 4.18 -13.48
N PRO A 140 3.25 4.88 -14.56
CA PRO A 140 3.41 6.34 -14.54
C PRO A 140 2.12 7.13 -14.26
N ALA A 141 0.94 6.58 -14.55
CA ALA A 141 -0.35 7.25 -14.27
C ALA A 141 -0.79 7.19 -12.80
N HIS A 142 -0.04 6.50 -11.93
CA HIS A 142 -0.49 6.19 -10.57
C HIS A 142 0.31 6.91 -9.47
N ARG A 143 1.01 8.01 -9.83
CA ARG A 143 1.86 8.79 -8.89
C ARG A 143 1.09 9.34 -7.68
N GLU A 144 -0.18 9.65 -7.85
CA GLU A 144 -1.04 10.19 -6.78
C GLU A 144 -1.88 9.12 -6.08
N CYS A 145 -1.81 7.85 -6.51
CA CYS A 145 -2.65 6.79 -5.95
C CYS A 145 -2.34 6.50 -4.47
N ALA A 146 -1.09 6.64 -4.04
CA ALA A 146 -0.74 6.50 -2.62
C ALA A 146 -1.51 7.49 -1.72
N ARG A 147 -1.66 8.74 -2.20
CA ARG A 147 -2.47 9.76 -1.51
C ARG A 147 -3.95 9.40 -1.54
N ALA A 148 -4.46 9.01 -2.70
CA ALA A 148 -5.86 8.62 -2.86
C ALA A 148 -6.28 7.49 -1.90
N PHE A 149 -5.46 6.46 -1.76
CA PHE A 149 -5.69 5.37 -0.82
C PHE A 149 -5.64 5.82 0.65
N THR A 150 -4.73 6.75 0.98
CA THR A 150 -4.68 7.35 2.31
C THR A 150 -5.96 8.12 2.62
N ASP A 151 -6.47 8.88 1.65
CA ASP A 151 -7.72 9.63 1.78
C ASP A 151 -8.93 8.70 1.92
N ILE A 152 -8.97 7.59 1.16
CA ILE A 152 -10.02 6.55 1.30
C ILE A 152 -9.98 5.95 2.71
N ALA A 153 -8.80 5.55 3.19
CA ALA A 153 -8.65 5.00 4.54
C ALA A 153 -9.13 5.99 5.60
N PHE A 154 -8.74 7.27 5.48
CA PHE A 154 -9.17 8.31 6.41
C PHE A 154 -10.68 8.57 6.38
N ALA A 155 -11.30 8.51 5.20
CA ALA A 155 -12.75 8.64 5.06
C ALA A 155 -13.50 7.46 5.70
N LEU A 156 -12.96 6.24 5.61
CA LEU A 156 -13.51 5.06 6.29
C LEU A 156 -13.40 5.17 7.82
N GLU A 157 -12.26 5.63 8.35
CA GLU A 157 -12.10 5.83 9.81
C GLU A 157 -13.12 6.81 10.41
N ARG A 158 -13.48 7.83 9.64
CA ARG A 158 -14.39 8.90 10.05
C ARG A 158 -15.86 8.65 9.68
N ARG A 159 -16.14 7.54 8.99
CA ARG A 159 -17.50 7.18 8.58
C ARG A 159 -18.39 7.09 9.81
N ALA A 160 -19.67 7.46 9.67
CA ALA A 160 -20.65 7.31 10.75
C ALA A 160 -20.94 5.82 11.03
N TRP A 161 -21.56 5.51 12.17
CA TRP A 161 -21.93 4.14 12.52
C TRP A 161 -22.86 3.52 11.45
N ARG A 162 -22.54 2.29 11.02
CA ARG A 162 -23.33 1.42 10.12
C ARG A 162 -23.16 -0.03 10.58
N ALA A 163 -24.04 -0.92 10.13
CA ALA A 163 -24.01 -2.33 10.51
C ALA A 163 -22.81 -3.12 9.95
N ASP A 164 -22.10 -2.55 8.97
CA ASP A 164 -20.89 -3.09 8.34
C ASP A 164 -19.60 -2.41 8.83
N ARG A 165 -19.69 -1.54 9.86
CA ARG A 165 -18.55 -0.74 10.33
C ARG A 165 -17.37 -1.59 10.80
N GLU A 166 -17.62 -2.78 11.35
CA GLU A 166 -16.55 -3.68 11.78
C GLU A 166 -15.60 -4.00 10.62
N ALA A 167 -16.13 -4.15 9.41
CA ALA A 167 -15.36 -4.41 8.20
C ALA A 167 -14.66 -3.14 7.65
N ASP A 168 -15.05 -1.93 8.06
CA ASP A 168 -14.30 -0.70 7.75
C ASP A 168 -12.89 -0.76 8.34
N THR A 169 -12.71 -1.38 9.50
CA THR A 169 -11.38 -1.46 10.13
C THR A 169 -10.39 -2.29 9.29
N GLU A 170 -10.85 -3.41 8.73
CA GLU A 170 -10.04 -4.25 7.83
C GLU A 170 -9.76 -3.53 6.51
N ALA A 171 -10.76 -2.86 5.94
CA ALA A 171 -10.60 -2.06 4.72
C ALA A 171 -9.60 -0.91 4.92
N VAL A 172 -9.64 -0.21 6.07
CA VAL A 172 -8.67 0.85 6.42
C VAL A 172 -7.24 0.31 6.43
N VAL A 173 -7.03 -0.85 7.07
CA VAL A 173 -5.70 -1.48 7.13
C VAL A 173 -5.23 -1.86 5.72
N ALA A 174 -6.10 -2.46 4.91
CA ALA A 174 -5.80 -2.83 3.54
C ALA A 174 -5.42 -1.62 2.68
N PHE A 175 -6.19 -0.52 2.74
CA PHE A 175 -5.89 0.70 1.98
C PHE A 175 -4.62 1.41 2.44
N ARG A 176 -4.33 1.43 3.74
CA ARG A 176 -3.04 1.93 4.26
C ARG A 176 -1.86 1.10 3.75
N HIS A 177 -2.02 -0.22 3.72
CA HIS A 177 -1.01 -1.10 3.18
C HIS A 177 -0.77 -0.83 1.67
N GLU A 178 -1.83 -0.66 0.88
CA GLU A 178 -1.69 -0.30 -0.54
C GLU A 178 -1.00 1.05 -0.74
N ALA A 179 -1.38 2.07 0.04
CA ALA A 179 -0.73 3.38 -0.01
C ALA A 179 0.78 3.27 0.20
N TRP A 180 1.21 2.48 1.20
CA TRP A 180 2.61 2.23 1.48
C TRP A 180 3.32 1.46 0.36
N MET A 181 2.69 0.42 -0.18
CA MET A 181 3.23 -0.36 -1.30
C MET A 181 3.46 0.51 -2.54
N ILE A 182 2.50 1.36 -2.89
CA ILE A 182 2.61 2.27 -4.03
C ILE A 182 3.70 3.31 -3.80
N ALA A 183 3.77 3.89 -2.60
CA ALA A 183 4.82 4.85 -2.26
C ALA A 183 6.22 4.23 -2.41
N ASN A 184 6.41 2.96 -2.02
CA ASN A 184 7.72 2.32 -2.14
C ASN A 184 8.07 1.83 -3.55
N THR A 185 7.06 1.55 -4.38
CA THR A 185 7.26 1.03 -5.74
C THR A 185 7.33 2.13 -6.79
N LEU A 186 6.62 3.24 -6.59
CA LEU A 186 6.55 4.36 -7.52
C LEU A 186 7.35 5.59 -7.09
N CYS A 187 7.80 5.67 -5.83
CA CYS A 187 8.81 6.67 -5.50
C CYS A 187 10.01 6.38 -6.42
N PRO A 188 10.48 7.37 -7.19
CA PRO A 188 11.69 7.19 -7.98
C PRO A 188 12.79 6.87 -6.98
N GLN A 189 13.13 5.58 -6.87
CA GLN A 189 14.40 5.19 -6.33
C GLN A 189 15.41 6.01 -7.12
N THR A 190 16.21 6.78 -6.41
CA THR A 190 17.42 7.40 -6.92
C THR A 190 18.37 6.28 -7.38
N GLN A 191 18.02 5.57 -8.46
CA GLN A 191 18.90 4.69 -9.23
C GLN A 191 19.71 5.51 -10.23
N ASP A 192 19.94 6.79 -9.93
CA ASP A 192 20.84 7.67 -10.66
C ASP A 192 21.75 8.46 -9.70
N LEU A 193 22.32 7.77 -8.72
CA LEU A 193 23.51 8.23 -7.99
C LEU A 193 24.60 7.14 -7.87
N SER A 194 24.51 6.06 -8.66
CA SER A 194 25.54 5.03 -8.75
C SER A 194 26.18 4.88 -10.14
N HIS A 195 25.71 5.60 -11.18
CA HIS A 195 26.30 5.56 -12.52
C HIS A 195 27.04 6.86 -12.94
N VAL A 196 27.33 7.77 -11.98
CA VAL A 196 28.19 8.97 -12.19
C VAL A 196 29.23 9.10 -11.07
N ALA A 197 29.79 7.98 -10.61
CA ALA A 197 30.93 7.98 -9.69
C ALA A 197 32.11 7.12 -10.16
N ASP A 198 32.17 6.78 -11.45
CA ASP A 198 33.33 6.07 -12.00
C ASP A 198 33.68 6.50 -13.43
N ASN A 199 34.06 7.77 -13.61
CA ASN A 199 34.91 8.14 -14.74
C ASN A 199 35.72 9.44 -14.57
N ARG A 200 36.47 9.55 -13.46
CA ARG A 200 37.64 10.44 -13.38
C ARG A 200 38.80 9.75 -12.64
N ARG A 201 39.39 8.74 -13.28
CA ARG A 201 40.84 8.56 -13.20
C ARG A 201 41.48 9.46 -14.25
N PRO A 202 42.17 10.56 -13.91
CA PRO A 202 43.25 11.02 -14.75
C PRO A 202 44.35 9.96 -14.67
N HIS A 203 44.54 9.23 -15.76
CA HIS A 203 45.70 8.39 -15.99
C HIS A 203 46.94 9.29 -16.09
N VAL A 204 47.60 9.54 -14.96
CA VAL A 204 48.91 10.17 -14.93
C VAL A 204 49.93 9.07 -15.20
N SER A 205 50.40 8.99 -16.45
CA SER A 205 51.58 8.20 -16.79
C SER A 205 52.78 8.79 -16.05
N PHE A 206 53.28 8.08 -15.04
CA PHE A 206 54.55 8.38 -14.40
C PHE A 206 55.41 7.11 -14.43
N GLU A 207 56.03 6.85 -15.59
CA GLU A 207 57.18 5.95 -15.65
C GLU A 207 58.40 6.70 -15.14
N GLY A 208 58.69 6.56 -13.85
CA GLY A 208 59.95 6.96 -13.24
C GLY A 208 60.86 5.73 -13.06
N PRO A 209 62.17 5.82 -13.35
CA PRO A 209 63.10 4.70 -13.19
C PRO A 209 63.29 4.31 -11.71
N PRO A 210 63.66 3.05 -11.42
CA PRO A 210 63.78 2.55 -10.06
C PRO A 210 64.90 3.25 -9.28
N PRO A 211 64.75 3.41 -7.95
CA PRO A 211 65.75 4.06 -7.12
C PRO A 211 67.05 3.25 -7.07
N ALA A 212 68.15 3.88 -7.46
CA ALA A 212 69.50 3.36 -7.27
C ALA A 212 69.83 3.35 -5.76
N CYS A 213 70.18 2.18 -5.24
CA CYS A 213 70.70 2.02 -3.89
C CYS A 213 72.05 2.75 -3.77
N ILE A 214 72.05 3.91 -3.11
CA ILE A 214 73.29 4.61 -2.72
C ILE A 214 73.71 4.05 -1.35
N MET A 215 74.81 3.30 -1.30
CA MET A 215 75.44 2.89 -0.04
C MET A 215 76.23 4.07 0.55
N PRO A 216 76.16 4.31 1.87
CA PRO A 216 76.96 5.35 2.51
C PRO A 216 78.44 4.92 2.66
N PRO A 217 79.40 5.86 2.59
CA PRO A 217 80.81 5.56 2.81
C PRO A 217 81.12 5.35 4.31
N MET A 218 82.01 4.40 4.57
CA MET A 218 82.57 4.15 5.89
C MET A 218 83.52 5.28 6.27
N MET A 219 83.33 5.86 7.46
CA MET A 219 84.33 6.61 8.21
C MET A 219 84.40 6.04 9.62
#